data_AF-A0A8J3ZTU8-F1
#
_entry.id   AF-A0A8J3ZTU8-F1
#
_cell.length_a   1.000
_cell.length_b   1.000
_cell.length_c   1.000
_cell.angle_alpha   90.00
_cell.angle_beta   90.00
_cell.angle_gamma   90.00
#
_symmetry.space_group_name_H-M   'P 1'
#
loop_
_entity.id
_entity.type
_entity.pdbx_description
1 polymer ?
#
loop_
_entity_poly.entity_id
_entity_poly.type
_entity_poly.pdbx_seq_one_letter_code
_entity_poly.pdbx_strand_id
1 'polypeptide(L)'
;MDQTYTSMMSGIPAALVIWLTLIGVSAAAFAILAAIAGRARRRGDTAPAYVSGPAFALSPHTGDVAAAEPAAAPVRRNEAVLRALAAAKAATADEPTRSAAPRSKQRLARPRLSRPTFARPRTARSETTRPEVRVPAPREPEAAATAPEVAATPENTAPPATAAADAVTEVIRAVEVPEAVETRGTPEAAETLQAPEAAETLQTSEVPDAPRSDEQRFADELAIAAARAGVTADRRQAEWENAQRAVDAAWDAYEAAENAAKRAIRAAAFPSPETPLTPAEYADREKYLHRAAQAAHARGELDTDQLIDALSHRNGFDPRLHPFEQDALLRRRTRDRLLRVYQEAAEAERAAWREADLARAAQRSLDREAAVAARNVSARPEPAGVSRHIRVTTPVLSLR
;
A
#
# COMPACT_ATOMS: atom_id res chain seq x y z
N MET A 1 -46.17 -3.64 35.96
CA MET A 1 -45.23 -4.38 35.09
C MET A 1 -45.60 -4.33 33.61
N ASP A 2 -46.76 -3.75 33.23
CA ASP A 2 -47.21 -3.78 31.83
C ASP A 2 -46.66 -2.67 30.91
N GLN A 3 -46.10 -1.58 31.45
CA GLN A 3 -45.59 -0.46 30.63
C GLN A 3 -44.21 -0.71 29.99
N THR A 4 -43.40 -1.63 30.53
CA THR A 4 -42.07 -1.93 29.98
C THR A 4 -42.12 -2.83 28.76
N TYR A 5 -43.15 -3.68 28.63
CA TYR A 5 -43.30 -4.58 27.48
C TYR A 5 -43.73 -3.85 26.20
N THR A 6 -44.58 -2.82 26.31
CA THR A 6 -45.03 -2.04 25.16
C THR A 6 -43.92 -1.17 24.57
N SER A 7 -42.96 -0.71 25.39
CA SER A 7 -41.81 0.08 24.91
C SER A 7 -40.73 -0.76 24.22
N MET A 8 -40.62 -2.06 24.50
CA MET A 8 -39.68 -2.95 23.80
C MET A 8 -40.22 -3.45 22.45
N MET A 9 -41.53 -3.64 22.29
CA MET A 9 -42.10 -4.12 21.02
C MET A 9 -42.20 -3.06 19.92
N SER A 10 -42.16 -1.76 20.23
CA SER A 10 -42.28 -0.71 19.20
C SER A 10 -40.98 -0.45 18.42
N GLY A 11 -39.82 -0.88 18.92
CA GLY A 11 -38.51 -0.66 18.26
C GLY A 11 -38.18 -1.64 17.14
N ILE A 12 -38.75 -2.83 17.17
CA ILE A 12 -38.50 -3.92 16.20
C ILE A 12 -38.86 -3.52 14.75
N PRO A 13 -40.03 -2.90 14.45
CA PRO A 13 -40.34 -2.51 13.07
C PRO A 13 -39.40 -1.42 12.53
N ALA A 14 -38.95 -0.48 13.36
CA ALA A 14 -38.01 0.56 12.93
C ALA A 14 -36.62 -0.02 12.60
N ALA A 15 -36.13 -0.95 13.43
CA ALA A 15 -34.87 -1.65 13.18
C ALA A 15 -34.93 -2.50 11.89
N LEU A 16 -36.04 -3.17 11.61
CA LEU A 16 -36.24 -3.95 10.38
C LEU A 16 -36.21 -3.07 9.12
N VAL A 17 -36.80 -1.88 9.16
CA VAL A 17 -36.77 -0.95 8.01
C VAL A 17 -35.34 -0.46 7.72
N ILE A 18 -34.56 -0.16 8.76
CA ILE A 18 -33.14 0.23 8.61
C ILE A 18 -32.33 -0.94 8.03
N TRP A 19 -32.58 -2.15 8.51
CA TRP A 19 -31.84 -3.33 8.04
C TRP A 19 -32.17 -3.68 6.58
N LEU A 20 -33.45 -3.61 6.20
CA LEU A 20 -33.89 -3.86 4.81
C LEU A 20 -33.40 -2.78 3.84
N THR A 21 -33.33 -1.52 4.25
CA THR A 21 -32.77 -0.45 3.40
C THR A 21 -31.26 -0.65 3.17
N LEU A 22 -30.50 -1.05 4.20
CA LEU A 22 -29.09 -1.40 4.06
C LEU A 22 -28.86 -2.56 3.09
N ILE A 23 -29.69 -3.62 3.15
CA ILE A 23 -29.63 -4.73 2.20
C ILE A 23 -29.93 -4.26 0.78
N GLY A 24 -30.98 -3.44 0.60
CA GLY A 24 -31.35 -2.91 -0.71
C GLY A 24 -30.23 -2.08 -1.35
N VAL A 25 -29.59 -1.21 -0.56
CA VAL A 25 -28.46 -0.39 -1.03
C VAL A 25 -27.26 -1.28 -1.37
N SER A 26 -26.96 -2.30 -0.56
CA SER A 26 -25.86 -3.23 -0.81
C SER A 26 -26.08 -4.06 -2.09
N ALA A 27 -27.30 -4.56 -2.30
CA ALA A 27 -27.65 -5.31 -3.51
C ALA A 27 -27.56 -4.43 -4.78
N ALA A 28 -28.00 -3.16 -4.70
CA ALA A 28 -27.87 -2.22 -5.80
C ALA A 28 -26.41 -1.90 -6.14
N ALA A 29 -25.57 -1.68 -5.12
CA ALA A 29 -24.13 -1.47 -5.30
C ALA A 29 -23.45 -2.67 -5.96
N PHE A 30 -23.80 -3.89 -5.53
CA PHE A 30 -23.28 -5.12 -6.11
C PHE A 30 -23.68 -5.30 -7.58
N ALA A 31 -24.94 -5.00 -7.92
CA ALA A 31 -25.42 -5.05 -9.29
C ALA A 31 -24.69 -4.05 -10.22
N ILE A 32 -24.39 -2.85 -9.72
CA ILE A 32 -23.62 -1.85 -10.46
C ILE A 32 -22.18 -2.33 -10.69
N LEU A 33 -21.52 -2.86 -9.67
CA LEU A 33 -20.16 -3.42 -9.80
C LEU A 33 -20.13 -4.61 -10.78
N ALA A 34 -21.10 -5.51 -10.70
CA ALA A 34 -21.23 -6.64 -11.64
C ALA A 34 -21.45 -6.16 -13.09
N ALA A 35 -22.24 -5.11 -13.30
CA ALA A 35 -22.46 -4.53 -14.62
C ALA A 35 -21.19 -3.89 -15.20
N ILE A 36 -20.36 -3.25 -14.37
CA ILE A 36 -19.07 -2.67 -14.77
C ILE A 36 -18.07 -3.79 -15.12
N ALA A 37 -17.98 -4.82 -14.28
CA ALA A 37 -17.11 -5.97 -14.51
C ALA A 37 -17.50 -6.76 -15.78
N GLY A 38 -18.80 -6.94 -16.04
CA GLY A 38 -19.30 -7.60 -17.25
C GLY A 38 -19.01 -6.81 -18.53
N ARG A 39 -18.96 -5.48 -18.46
CA ARG A 39 -18.64 -4.61 -19.61
C ARG A 39 -17.15 -4.67 -19.97
N ALA A 40 -16.26 -4.91 -19.01
CA ALA A 40 -14.84 -5.10 -19.26
C ALA A 40 -14.54 -6.39 -20.05
N ARG A 41 -15.27 -7.48 -19.79
CA ARG A 41 -15.10 -8.75 -20.53
C ARG A 41 -15.55 -8.66 -21.99
N ARG A 42 -16.61 -7.90 -22.30
CA ARG A 42 -17.11 -7.75 -23.69
C ARG A 42 -16.21 -6.94 -24.62
N ARG A 43 -15.20 -6.26 -24.09
CA ARG A 43 -14.27 -5.43 -24.91
C ARG A 43 -13.02 -6.19 -25.36
N GLY A 44 -12.85 -7.46 -24.97
CA GLY A 44 -11.70 -8.29 -25.31
C GLY A 44 -11.78 -9.09 -26.62
N ASP A 45 -12.97 -9.21 -27.23
CA ASP A 45 -13.19 -10.14 -28.36
C ASP A 45 -12.97 -9.56 -29.77
N THR A 46 -12.55 -8.31 -29.90
CA THR A 46 -12.12 -7.78 -31.21
C THR A 46 -10.63 -7.98 -31.40
N ALA A 47 -10.22 -9.25 -31.55
CA ALA A 47 -8.91 -9.56 -32.13
C ALA A 47 -8.98 -9.30 -33.65
N PRO A 48 -8.00 -8.60 -34.26
CA PRO A 48 -7.93 -8.45 -35.70
C PRO A 48 -7.74 -9.84 -36.32
N ALA A 49 -8.58 -10.18 -37.29
CA ALA A 49 -8.47 -11.40 -38.08
C ALA A 49 -7.09 -11.46 -38.74
N TYR A 50 -6.20 -12.29 -38.20
CA TYR A 50 -4.95 -12.64 -38.85
C TYR A 50 -5.29 -13.59 -39.99
N VAL A 51 -5.09 -13.13 -41.22
CA VAL A 51 -5.29 -13.91 -42.43
C VAL A 51 -4.28 -15.06 -42.43
N SER A 52 -4.80 -16.28 -42.26
CA SER A 52 -4.04 -17.52 -42.34
C SER A 52 -3.62 -17.77 -43.79
N GLY A 53 -2.31 -17.81 -44.05
CA GLY A 53 -1.74 -18.25 -45.34
C GLY A 53 -1.67 -19.78 -45.45
N PRO A 54 -1.58 -20.33 -46.67
CA PRO A 54 -1.79 -21.76 -46.91
C PRO A 54 -0.66 -22.64 -46.39
N ALA A 55 -1.07 -23.80 -45.86
CA ALA A 55 -0.26 -24.85 -45.28
C ALA A 55 0.75 -25.45 -46.28
N PHE A 56 2.02 -25.48 -45.88
CA PHE A 56 3.02 -26.35 -46.49
C PHE A 56 3.03 -27.69 -45.75
N ALA A 57 2.62 -28.75 -46.45
CA ALA A 57 2.72 -30.12 -45.98
C ALA A 57 4.17 -30.61 -46.11
N LEU A 58 4.77 -31.06 -45.01
CA LEU A 58 6.03 -31.80 -45.01
C LEU A 58 5.85 -33.13 -44.27
N SER A 59 6.28 -34.19 -44.96
CA SER A 59 6.23 -35.60 -44.58
C SER A 59 7.01 -35.95 -43.31
N PRO A 60 6.65 -37.05 -42.61
CA PRO A 60 7.37 -37.52 -41.43
C PRO A 60 8.57 -38.38 -41.83
N HIS A 61 9.74 -38.10 -41.25
CA HIS A 61 10.88 -39.00 -41.26
C HIS A 61 11.12 -39.51 -39.83
N THR A 62 10.74 -40.76 -39.60
CA THR A 62 11.07 -41.54 -38.41
C THR A 62 12.55 -41.93 -38.46
N GLY A 63 13.29 -41.57 -37.42
CA GLY A 63 14.68 -41.98 -37.21
C GLY A 63 14.91 -42.33 -35.75
N ASP A 64 15.37 -43.56 -35.55
CA ASP A 64 15.47 -44.33 -34.32
C ASP A 64 16.33 -43.76 -33.18
N VAL A 65 15.96 -44.23 -32.00
CA VAL A 65 16.50 -44.00 -30.67
C VAL A 65 17.82 -44.76 -30.47
N ALA A 66 18.84 -44.10 -29.93
CA ALA A 66 19.98 -44.77 -29.29
C ALA A 66 20.31 -44.10 -27.96
N ALA A 67 20.30 -44.93 -26.91
CA ALA A 67 20.46 -44.59 -25.51
C ALA A 67 21.89 -44.18 -25.13
N ALA A 68 22.01 -43.28 -24.15
CA ALA A 68 23.16 -43.17 -23.26
C ALA A 68 22.80 -42.38 -21.98
N GLU A 69 22.54 -43.11 -20.89
CA GLU A 69 22.86 -42.70 -19.50
C GLU A 69 24.27 -43.27 -19.15
N PRO A 70 24.97 -42.92 -18.06
CA PRO A 70 24.66 -41.97 -16.97
C PRO A 70 25.85 -41.11 -16.49
N ALA A 71 25.63 -40.16 -15.57
CA ALA A 71 26.55 -39.88 -14.44
C ALA A 71 25.97 -38.86 -13.44
N ALA A 72 25.96 -39.24 -12.16
CA ALA A 72 25.37 -38.53 -11.04
C ALA A 72 26.34 -37.61 -10.28
N ALA A 73 25.75 -36.68 -9.51
CA ALA A 73 26.29 -35.86 -8.39
C ALA A 73 26.97 -34.50 -8.76
N PRO A 74 26.79 -33.41 -7.96
CA PRO A 74 26.75 -33.42 -6.49
C PRO A 74 25.67 -32.57 -5.77
N VAL A 75 25.11 -33.16 -4.70
CA VAL A 75 24.17 -32.55 -3.71
C VAL A 75 24.89 -31.75 -2.60
N ARG A 76 26.23 -31.68 -2.59
CA ARG A 76 26.99 -31.11 -1.46
C ARG A 76 27.03 -29.57 -1.37
N ARG A 77 26.54 -28.83 -2.37
CA ARG A 77 26.64 -27.35 -2.39
C ARG A 77 25.54 -26.65 -1.57
N ASN A 78 24.42 -27.32 -1.33
CA ASN A 78 23.26 -26.72 -0.65
C ASN A 78 23.34 -26.74 0.88
N GLU A 79 24.09 -27.68 1.48
CA GLU A 79 24.26 -27.70 2.95
C GLU A 79 25.11 -26.54 3.48
N ALA A 80 26.09 -26.07 2.72
CA ALA A 80 26.94 -24.95 3.13
C ALA A 80 26.16 -23.63 3.16
N VAL A 81 25.24 -23.43 2.20
CA VAL A 81 24.37 -22.25 2.13
C VAL A 81 23.34 -22.26 3.26
N LEU A 82 22.78 -23.42 3.59
CA LEU A 82 21.81 -23.55 4.69
C LEU A 82 22.47 -23.36 6.07
N ARG A 83 23.74 -23.76 6.26
CA ARG A 83 24.48 -23.46 7.50
C ARG A 83 24.84 -21.98 7.64
N ALA A 84 25.20 -21.30 6.55
CA ALA A 84 25.48 -19.87 6.58
C ALA A 84 24.23 -19.05 6.92
N LEU A 85 23.06 -19.47 6.42
CA LEU A 85 21.77 -18.82 6.73
C LEU A 85 21.35 -19.04 8.19
N ALA A 86 21.61 -20.22 8.76
CA ALA A 86 21.33 -20.51 10.16
C ALA A 86 22.23 -19.71 11.13
N ALA A 87 23.51 -19.51 10.77
CA ALA A 87 24.44 -18.70 11.56
C ALA A 87 24.07 -17.20 11.57
N ALA A 88 23.59 -16.66 10.45
CA ALA A 88 23.13 -15.26 10.37
C ALA A 88 21.86 -15.00 11.20
N LYS A 89 20.99 -16.01 11.33
CA LYS A 89 19.77 -15.93 12.15
C LYS A 89 20.04 -16.01 13.65
N ALA A 90 21.15 -16.64 14.07
CA ALA A 90 21.56 -16.67 15.47
C ALA A 90 22.21 -15.35 15.93
N ALA A 91 22.86 -14.61 15.02
CA ALA A 91 23.52 -13.35 15.33
C ALA A 91 22.57 -12.15 15.50
N THR A 92 21.30 -12.29 15.12
CA THR A 92 20.27 -11.24 15.22
C THR A 92 19.41 -11.34 16.48
N ALA A 93 19.62 -12.35 17.32
CA ALA A 93 18.82 -12.60 18.51
C ALA A 93 19.38 -11.96 19.79
N ASP A 94 20.54 -11.29 19.73
CA ASP A 94 21.26 -10.85 20.93
C ASP A 94 21.81 -9.43 20.75
N GLU A 95 20.94 -8.41 20.85
CA GLU A 95 21.40 -7.05 21.15
C GLU A 95 20.47 -6.38 22.17
N PRO A 96 20.98 -6.01 23.36
CA PRO A 96 20.16 -5.52 24.45
C PRO A 96 19.82 -4.03 24.30
N THR A 97 18.60 -3.72 24.70
CA THR A 97 18.00 -2.40 24.84
C THR A 97 18.89 -1.43 25.62
N ARG A 98 19.40 -0.39 24.95
CA ARG A 98 19.94 0.81 25.62
C ARG A 98 19.11 2.04 25.32
N SER A 99 18.40 2.43 26.39
CA SER A 99 17.74 3.70 26.66
C SER A 99 18.54 4.93 26.22
N ALA A 100 17.89 5.85 25.48
CA ALA A 100 18.19 7.27 25.50
C ALA A 100 16.98 8.12 25.07
N ALA A 101 16.65 9.10 25.90
CA ALA A 101 15.55 10.05 25.83
C ALA A 101 15.64 11.06 24.64
N PRO A 102 14.58 11.86 24.37
CA PRO A 102 14.39 12.51 23.08
C PRO A 102 15.06 13.88 23.02
N ARG A 103 15.74 14.17 21.90
CA ARG A 103 16.14 15.54 21.53
C ARG A 103 15.30 16.06 20.36
N SER A 104 14.63 17.14 20.71
CA SER A 104 13.83 18.08 19.93
C SER A 104 14.50 18.67 18.68
N LYS A 105 13.64 18.98 17.71
CA LYS A 105 13.73 20.04 16.68
C LYS A 105 14.69 19.81 15.51
N GLN A 106 14.14 19.23 14.43
CA GLN A 106 14.54 19.60 13.08
C GLN A 106 13.30 19.72 12.19
N ARG A 107 12.79 20.96 12.08
CA ARG A 107 11.88 21.36 11.00
C ARG A 107 12.69 21.36 9.71
N LEU A 108 12.66 20.26 8.98
CA LEU A 108 13.02 20.26 7.57
C LEU A 108 11.85 20.82 6.77
N ALA A 109 12.09 21.96 6.13
CA ALA A 109 11.20 22.55 5.16
C ALA A 109 11.00 21.57 4.00
N ARG A 110 9.79 21.03 3.85
CA ARG A 110 9.42 20.24 2.67
C ARG A 110 9.39 21.16 1.44
N PRO A 111 9.96 20.75 0.30
CA PRO A 111 9.77 21.46 -0.96
C PRO A 111 8.32 21.25 -1.40
N ARG A 112 7.58 22.34 -1.58
CA ARG A 112 6.27 22.31 -2.23
C ARG A 112 6.47 21.86 -3.67
N LEU A 113 6.07 20.63 -4.00
CA LEU A 113 5.90 20.22 -5.39
C LEU A 113 4.77 21.06 -5.99
N SER A 114 5.15 22.05 -6.79
CA SER A 114 4.24 22.83 -7.62
C SER A 114 3.48 21.89 -8.54
N ARG A 115 2.16 21.83 -8.38
CA ARG A 115 1.24 21.23 -9.37
C ARG A 115 1.53 21.82 -10.75
N PRO A 116 1.75 21.03 -11.80
CA PRO A 116 1.84 21.55 -13.16
C PRO A 116 0.45 22.00 -13.60
N THR A 117 0.27 23.31 -13.73
CA THR A 117 -0.88 23.91 -14.41
C THR A 117 -0.74 23.58 -15.89
N PHE A 118 -1.57 22.68 -16.41
CA PHE A 118 -1.68 22.45 -17.86
C PHE A 118 -2.26 23.71 -18.52
N ALA A 119 -1.38 24.55 -19.05
CA ALA A 119 -1.76 25.64 -19.95
C ALA A 119 -2.18 25.04 -21.31
N ARG A 120 -3.40 25.37 -21.74
CA ARG A 120 -3.91 25.04 -23.09
C ARG A 120 -3.01 25.64 -24.17
N PRO A 121 -2.68 24.92 -25.25
CA PRO A 121 -1.92 25.48 -26.35
C PRO A 121 -2.78 26.44 -27.16
N ARG A 122 -2.31 27.68 -27.25
CA ARG A 122 -2.81 28.73 -28.13
C ARG A 122 -2.23 28.47 -29.52
N THR A 123 -3.09 28.17 -30.50
CA THR A 123 -2.72 28.04 -31.90
C THR A 123 -2.28 29.40 -32.44
N ALA A 124 -0.98 29.65 -32.48
CA ALA A 124 -0.40 30.76 -33.22
C ALA A 124 0.34 30.22 -34.43
N ARG A 125 -0.21 30.56 -35.59
CA ARG A 125 0.34 30.46 -36.92
C ARG A 125 1.62 31.31 -36.97
N SER A 126 2.75 30.72 -37.30
CA SER A 126 3.98 31.47 -37.60
C SER A 126 4.62 30.92 -38.86
N GLU A 127 4.79 31.84 -39.79
CA GLU A 127 5.46 31.72 -41.07
C GLU A 127 6.88 31.18 -40.88
N THR A 128 7.24 30.18 -41.68
CA THR A 128 8.60 29.66 -41.72
C THR A 128 9.37 30.39 -42.82
N THR A 129 10.17 31.37 -42.41
CA THR A 129 11.32 31.82 -43.19
C THR A 129 12.40 30.74 -43.09
N ARG A 130 12.81 30.20 -44.24
CA ARG A 130 13.81 29.15 -44.41
C ARG A 130 15.21 29.75 -44.33
N PRO A 131 16.07 29.42 -43.34
CA PRO A 131 17.48 29.73 -43.42
C PRO A 131 18.20 28.64 -44.22
N GLU A 132 18.99 29.10 -45.18
CA GLU A 132 19.85 28.33 -46.05
C GLU A 132 21.07 27.83 -45.24
N VAL A 133 21.08 26.52 -44.94
CA VAL A 133 22.21 25.86 -44.27
C VAL A 133 23.27 25.54 -45.31
N ARG A 134 24.39 26.24 -45.21
CA ARG A 134 25.60 26.04 -46.02
C ARG A 134 26.30 24.75 -45.56
N VAL A 135 26.32 23.74 -46.43
CA VAL A 135 27.04 22.47 -46.24
C VAL A 135 28.55 22.73 -46.45
N PRO A 136 29.43 22.48 -45.47
CA PRO A 136 30.86 22.47 -45.71
C PRO A 136 31.31 21.11 -46.28
N ALA A 137 32.26 21.18 -47.21
CA ALA A 137 32.85 20.08 -47.98
C ALA A 137 33.55 19.01 -47.11
N PRO A 138 33.67 17.77 -47.62
CA PRO A 138 34.32 16.68 -46.90
C PRO A 138 35.84 16.90 -46.82
N ARG A 139 36.40 16.81 -45.61
CA ARG A 139 37.85 16.72 -45.37
C ARG A 139 38.27 15.24 -45.45
N GLU A 140 39.33 15.01 -46.21
CA GLU A 140 40.03 13.73 -46.33
C GLU A 140 40.69 13.31 -44.99
N PRO A 141 40.92 12.00 -44.79
CA PRO A 141 41.43 11.46 -43.52
C PRO A 141 42.96 11.56 -43.45
N GLU A 142 43.45 12.38 -42.51
CA GLU A 142 44.86 12.41 -42.13
C GLU A 142 45.15 11.45 -40.96
N ALA A 143 46.35 10.89 -41.00
CA ALA A 143 46.77 9.65 -40.37
C ALA A 143 46.93 9.68 -38.84
N ALA A 144 46.79 8.47 -38.27
CA ALA A 144 47.54 7.92 -37.13
C ALA A 144 47.85 8.87 -35.95
N ALA A 145 47.01 8.81 -34.92
CA ALA A 145 47.39 9.16 -33.56
C ALA A 145 46.81 8.15 -32.56
N THR A 146 47.73 7.40 -31.96
CA THR A 146 47.77 6.75 -30.65
C THR A 146 46.46 6.68 -29.85
N ALA A 147 45.99 5.45 -29.64
CA ALA A 147 44.90 5.09 -28.74
C ALA A 147 45.17 5.53 -27.29
N PRO A 148 44.23 6.23 -26.62
CA PRO A 148 44.23 6.31 -25.17
C PRO A 148 43.61 5.05 -24.57
N GLU A 149 44.31 4.53 -23.58
CA GLU A 149 43.95 3.50 -22.62
C GLU A 149 42.49 3.65 -22.15
N VAL A 150 41.70 2.60 -22.39
CA VAL A 150 40.28 2.51 -22.06
C VAL A 150 40.14 2.49 -20.53
N ALA A 151 39.81 3.66 -19.97
CA ALA A 151 39.38 3.79 -18.59
C ALA A 151 38.13 2.94 -18.35
N ALA A 152 38.20 2.13 -17.28
CA ALA A 152 37.16 1.22 -16.83
C ALA A 152 35.77 1.87 -16.85
N THR A 153 34.83 1.21 -17.52
CA THR A 153 33.41 1.52 -17.47
C THR A 153 32.96 1.48 -16.01
N PRO A 154 32.29 2.52 -15.48
CA PRO A 154 31.75 2.45 -14.13
C PRO A 154 30.73 1.31 -14.10
N GLU A 155 30.99 0.31 -13.27
CA GLU A 155 30.01 -0.70 -12.87
C GLU A 155 28.77 0.04 -12.37
N ASN A 156 27.75 0.07 -13.23
CA ASN A 156 26.42 0.55 -12.91
C ASN A 156 25.82 -0.44 -11.92
N THR A 157 26.17 -0.27 -10.65
CA THR A 157 25.67 -1.05 -9.52
C THR A 157 24.24 -0.59 -9.30
N ALA A 158 23.33 -1.10 -10.12
CA ALA A 158 21.92 -1.00 -9.86
C ALA A 158 21.66 -1.59 -8.46
N PRO A 159 20.82 -0.97 -7.62
CA PRO A 159 20.46 -1.53 -6.33
C PRO A 159 19.97 -2.98 -6.52
N PRO A 160 20.31 -3.90 -5.58
CA PRO A 160 19.95 -5.29 -5.74
C PRO A 160 18.42 -5.40 -5.86
N ALA A 161 17.96 -6.02 -6.93
CA ALA A 161 16.53 -6.18 -7.26
C ALA A 161 15.70 -6.85 -6.14
N THR A 162 16.34 -7.42 -5.13
CA THR A 162 15.71 -8.00 -3.94
C THR A 162 15.07 -6.95 -3.03
N ALA A 163 15.68 -5.77 -2.87
CA ALA A 163 15.11 -4.73 -2.00
C ALA A 163 13.76 -4.19 -2.53
N ALA A 164 13.61 -4.14 -3.86
CA ALA A 164 12.35 -3.76 -4.50
C ALA A 164 11.26 -4.84 -4.34
N ALA A 165 11.63 -6.12 -4.33
CA ALA A 165 10.69 -7.23 -4.13
C ALA A 165 10.17 -7.28 -2.68
N ASP A 166 11.05 -7.03 -1.70
CA ASP A 166 10.65 -6.93 -0.30
C ASP A 166 9.73 -5.73 -0.06
N ALA A 167 10.04 -4.58 -0.67
CA ALA A 167 9.19 -3.39 -0.61
C ALA A 167 7.81 -3.63 -1.26
N VAL A 168 7.74 -4.31 -2.42
CA VAL A 168 6.47 -4.64 -3.06
C VAL A 168 5.65 -5.63 -2.21
N THR A 169 6.29 -6.62 -1.61
CA THR A 169 5.60 -7.57 -0.72
C THR A 169 5.11 -6.88 0.55
N GLU A 170 5.88 -5.93 1.09
CA GLU A 170 5.47 -5.12 2.24
C GLU A 170 4.33 -4.16 1.87
N VAL A 171 4.37 -3.53 0.70
CA VAL A 171 3.28 -2.68 0.18
C VAL A 171 2.02 -3.51 -0.03
N ILE A 172 2.12 -4.68 -0.67
CA ILE A 172 0.96 -5.57 -0.87
C ILE A 172 0.39 -5.99 0.49
N ARG A 173 1.25 -6.38 1.45
CA ARG A 173 0.80 -6.72 2.81
C ARG A 173 0.19 -5.53 3.54
N ALA A 174 0.71 -4.31 3.34
CA ALA A 174 0.20 -3.09 3.94
C ALA A 174 -1.10 -2.59 3.28
N VAL A 175 -1.33 -2.93 2.01
CA VAL A 175 -2.56 -2.61 1.27
C VAL A 175 -3.65 -3.67 1.49
N GLU A 176 -3.28 -4.95 1.61
CA GLU A 176 -4.23 -6.06 1.84
C GLU A 176 -4.84 -6.08 3.25
N VAL A 177 -4.34 -5.29 4.20
CA VAL A 177 -4.91 -5.20 5.55
C VAL A 177 -4.89 -3.74 6.02
N PRO A 178 -6.05 -3.07 6.05
CA PRO A 178 -6.99 -3.35 7.12
C PRO A 178 -8.39 -3.56 6.56
N GLU A 179 -8.68 -4.77 6.08
CA GLU A 179 -10.05 -5.26 6.20
C GLU A 179 -10.39 -5.10 7.67
N ALA A 180 -11.37 -4.26 7.95
CA ALA A 180 -11.73 -3.84 9.28
C ALA A 180 -11.67 -5.06 10.19
N VAL A 181 -10.77 -5.03 11.19
CA VAL A 181 -11.14 -5.53 12.51
C VAL A 181 -12.33 -4.67 12.89
N GLU A 182 -13.48 -5.08 12.33
CA GLU A 182 -14.80 -4.69 12.71
C GLU A 182 -14.77 -5.01 14.19
N THR A 183 -14.61 -3.96 14.98
CA THR A 183 -14.74 -3.97 16.42
C THR A 183 -16.21 -4.20 16.71
N ARG A 184 -16.70 -5.35 16.26
CA ARG A 184 -17.90 -6.00 16.73
C ARG A 184 -17.52 -6.45 18.13
N GLY A 185 -17.72 -5.54 19.07
CA GLY A 185 -17.43 -5.75 20.47
C GLY A 185 -17.97 -7.09 20.92
N THR A 186 -17.07 -8.04 21.13
CA THR A 186 -17.17 -8.95 22.26
C THR A 186 -16.46 -8.24 23.41
N PRO A 187 -17.18 -7.67 24.39
CA PRO A 187 -16.56 -7.05 25.56
C PRO A 187 -15.99 -8.07 26.57
N GLU A 188 -15.53 -9.24 26.14
CA GLU A 188 -15.22 -10.37 27.04
C GLU A 188 -13.72 -10.76 27.07
N ALA A 189 -12.86 -10.14 26.27
CA ALA A 189 -11.45 -10.54 26.17
C ALA A 189 -10.43 -9.39 26.33
N ALA A 190 -10.81 -8.31 27.02
CA ALA A 190 -9.89 -7.24 27.44
C ALA A 190 -9.43 -7.39 28.90
N GLU A 191 -9.34 -8.63 29.38
CA GLU A 191 -8.82 -8.98 30.69
C GLU A 191 -7.71 -10.01 30.50
N THR A 192 -6.49 -9.53 30.20
CA THR A 192 -5.18 -10.10 30.63
C THR A 192 -4.05 -9.29 29.94
N LEU A 193 -3.93 -8.01 30.28
CA LEU A 193 -2.62 -7.34 30.20
C LEU A 193 -2.14 -7.27 31.64
N GLN A 194 -1.24 -8.19 31.99
CA GLN A 194 -0.52 -8.21 33.26
C GLN A 194 0.22 -6.88 33.44
N ALA A 195 -0.39 -5.98 34.22
CA ALA A 195 0.31 -4.91 34.88
C ALA A 195 1.25 -5.52 35.95
N PRO A 196 2.43 -4.95 36.17
CA PRO A 196 3.33 -5.41 37.22
C PRO A 196 2.64 -5.29 38.59
N GLU A 197 2.55 -6.44 39.24
CA GLU A 197 2.06 -6.71 40.58
C GLU A 197 2.99 -6.05 41.62
N ALA A 198 2.96 -4.73 41.73
CA ALA A 198 3.72 -3.97 42.71
C ALA A 198 3.12 -2.57 42.95
N ALA A 199 1.87 -2.51 43.41
CA ALA A 199 1.31 -1.32 44.07
C ALA A 199 0.09 -1.72 44.92
N GLU A 200 0.40 -2.39 46.00
CA GLU A 200 -0.41 -2.53 47.20
C GLU A 200 -1.04 -1.18 47.63
N THR A 201 -2.35 -1.21 47.83
CA THR A 201 -3.08 -0.47 48.88
C THR A 201 -2.86 1.04 48.96
N LEU A 202 -3.36 1.78 47.97
CA LEU A 202 -3.99 3.07 48.26
C LEU A 202 -5.50 2.85 48.18
N GLN A 203 -6.06 2.43 49.32
CA GLN A 203 -7.47 2.65 49.62
C GLN A 203 -7.69 4.16 49.55
N THR A 204 -8.08 4.63 48.36
CA THR A 204 -8.65 5.96 48.16
C THR A 204 -9.79 6.07 49.13
N SER A 205 -9.55 6.82 50.21
CA SER A 205 -10.58 7.19 51.15
C SER A 205 -11.69 7.83 50.34
N GLU A 206 -12.83 7.15 50.32
CA GLU A 206 -14.06 7.56 49.66
C GLU A 206 -14.59 8.77 50.42
N VAL A 207 -13.98 9.93 50.16
CA VAL A 207 -14.52 11.22 50.60
C VAL A 207 -15.84 11.36 49.85
N PRO A 208 -16.98 11.51 50.54
CA PRO A 208 -18.26 11.67 49.88
C PRO A 208 -18.21 12.93 49.02
N ASP A 209 -18.10 12.73 47.71
CA ASP A 209 -18.12 13.78 46.69
C ASP A 209 -19.38 14.62 46.94
N ALA A 210 -19.20 15.87 47.38
CA ALA A 210 -20.29 16.83 47.35
C ALA A 210 -20.86 16.84 45.93
N PRO A 211 -22.19 16.82 45.73
CA PRO A 211 -22.78 16.60 44.43
C PRO A 211 -22.30 17.67 43.45
N ARG A 212 -21.42 17.28 42.51
CA ARG A 212 -21.02 18.14 41.40
C ARG A 212 -22.29 18.55 40.66
N SER A 213 -22.39 19.81 40.27
CA SER A 213 -23.50 20.25 39.43
C SER A 213 -23.49 19.45 38.12
N ASP A 214 -24.67 19.19 37.56
CA ASP A 214 -24.79 18.48 36.27
C ASP A 214 -23.99 19.18 35.15
N GLU A 215 -23.81 20.50 35.24
CA GLU A 215 -22.98 21.31 34.34
C GLU A 215 -21.50 20.96 34.43
N GLN A 216 -20.98 20.72 35.64
CA GLN A 216 -19.59 20.32 35.82
C GLN A 216 -19.36 18.91 35.29
N ARG A 217 -20.29 17.99 35.55
CA ARG A 217 -20.24 16.64 34.96
C ARG A 217 -20.24 16.71 33.43
N PHE A 218 -21.11 17.53 32.84
CA PHE A 218 -21.16 17.72 31.39
C PHE A 218 -19.84 18.32 30.82
N ALA A 219 -19.24 19.29 31.50
CA ALA A 219 -17.95 19.85 31.10
C ALA A 219 -16.83 18.79 31.15
N ASP A 220 -16.81 17.96 32.20
CA ASP A 220 -15.87 16.85 32.35
C ASP A 220 -16.07 15.80 31.23
N GLU A 221 -17.32 15.44 30.93
CA GLU A 221 -17.66 14.51 29.83
C GLU A 221 -17.19 15.02 28.47
N LEU A 222 -17.39 16.31 28.17
CA LEU A 222 -16.90 16.93 26.93
C LEU A 222 -15.37 16.96 26.88
N ALA A 223 -14.69 17.23 28.00
CA ALA A 223 -13.24 17.19 28.06
C ALA A 223 -12.70 15.77 27.79
N ILE A 224 -13.34 14.73 28.36
CA ILE A 224 -13.01 13.33 28.08
C ILE A 224 -13.27 12.98 26.61
N ALA A 225 -14.40 13.42 26.04
CA ALA A 225 -14.73 13.19 24.64
C ALA A 225 -13.72 13.84 23.70
N ALA A 226 -13.32 15.08 23.97
CA ALA A 226 -12.29 15.80 23.22
C ALA A 226 -10.93 15.08 23.28
N ALA A 227 -10.52 14.61 24.46
CA ALA A 227 -9.29 13.83 24.62
C ALA A 227 -9.31 12.52 23.81
N ARG A 228 -10.43 11.77 23.84
CA ARG A 228 -10.60 10.54 23.03
C ARG A 228 -10.60 10.83 21.52
N ALA A 229 -11.19 11.93 21.10
CA ALA A 229 -11.13 12.38 19.71
C ALA A 229 -9.70 12.75 19.28
N GLY A 230 -8.89 13.31 20.18
CA GLY A 230 -7.46 13.56 19.97
C GLY A 230 -6.70 12.27 19.67
N VAL A 231 -6.85 11.23 20.49
CA VAL A 231 -6.23 9.92 20.25
C VAL A 231 -6.66 9.33 18.90
N THR A 232 -7.94 9.48 18.55
CA THR A 232 -8.46 9.00 17.26
C THR A 232 -7.83 9.77 16.08
N ALA A 233 -7.72 11.10 16.18
CA ALA A 233 -7.11 11.92 15.15
C ALA A 233 -5.62 11.59 14.97
N ASP A 234 -4.90 11.29 16.04
CA ASP A 234 -3.48 10.90 15.98
C ASP A 234 -3.30 9.49 15.38
N ARG A 235 -4.19 8.55 15.69
CA ARG A 235 -4.20 7.23 15.02
C ARG A 235 -4.44 7.36 13.52
N ARG A 236 -5.46 8.13 13.10
CA ARG A 236 -5.75 8.34 11.66
C ARG A 236 -4.62 9.06 10.95
N GLN A 237 -3.94 9.98 11.64
CA GLN A 237 -2.74 10.64 11.13
C GLN A 237 -1.63 9.61 10.85
N ALA A 238 -1.37 8.69 11.79
CA ALA A 238 -0.38 7.63 11.59
C ALA A 238 -0.76 6.67 10.45
N GLU A 239 -2.05 6.32 10.30
CA GLU A 239 -2.56 5.52 9.19
C GLU A 239 -2.34 6.22 7.83
N TRP A 240 -2.59 7.53 7.73
CA TRP A 240 -2.29 8.30 6.52
C TRP A 240 -0.79 8.32 6.21
N GLU A 241 0.07 8.49 7.21
CA GLU A 241 1.53 8.46 7.03
C GLU A 241 2.03 7.08 6.56
N ASN A 242 1.42 5.99 7.04
CA ASN A 242 1.66 4.64 6.53
C ASN A 242 1.25 4.52 5.06
N ALA A 243 0.05 4.99 4.71
CA ALA A 243 -0.44 4.95 3.33
C ALA A 243 0.44 5.77 2.38
N GLN A 244 0.94 6.93 2.83
CA GLN A 244 1.91 7.73 2.06
C GLN A 244 3.20 6.95 1.78
N ARG A 245 3.77 6.29 2.78
CA ARG A 245 4.96 5.44 2.58
C ARG A 245 4.70 4.32 1.58
N ALA A 246 3.51 3.71 1.62
CA ALA A 246 3.13 2.68 0.67
C ALA A 246 3.03 3.21 -0.77
N VAL A 247 2.48 4.42 -0.96
CA VAL A 247 2.44 5.09 -2.27
C VAL A 247 3.84 5.38 -2.80
N ASP A 248 4.72 5.93 -1.96
CA ASP A 248 6.10 6.25 -2.34
C ASP A 248 6.84 4.97 -2.77
N ALA A 249 6.74 3.89 -1.98
CA ALA A 249 7.34 2.60 -2.31
C ALA A 249 6.75 1.97 -3.59
N ALA A 250 5.44 2.07 -3.80
CA ALA A 250 4.79 1.58 -5.02
C ALA A 250 5.23 2.37 -6.27
N TRP A 251 5.42 3.68 -6.13
CA TRP A 251 5.93 4.54 -7.19
C TRP A 251 7.36 4.18 -7.58
N ASP A 252 8.26 4.03 -6.60
CA ASP A 252 9.66 3.65 -6.83
C ASP A 252 9.75 2.28 -7.54
N ALA A 253 8.93 1.32 -7.11
CA ALA A 253 8.85 0.01 -7.75
C ALA A 253 8.35 0.09 -9.20
N TYR A 254 7.32 0.92 -9.45
CA TYR A 254 6.81 1.16 -10.80
C TYR A 254 7.88 1.81 -11.69
N GLU A 255 8.59 2.85 -11.23
CA GLU A 255 9.66 3.49 -12.01
C GLU A 255 10.80 2.54 -12.33
N ALA A 256 11.21 1.71 -11.36
CA ALA A 256 12.22 0.68 -11.58
C ALA A 256 11.79 -0.32 -12.67
N ALA A 257 10.53 -0.77 -12.63
CA ALA A 257 9.97 -1.68 -13.63
C ALA A 257 9.79 -1.02 -15.01
N GLU A 258 9.38 0.25 -15.07
CA GLU A 258 9.29 1.00 -16.31
C GLU A 258 10.67 1.15 -16.98
N ASN A 259 11.69 1.47 -16.20
CA ASN A 259 13.07 1.56 -16.67
C ASN A 259 13.60 0.21 -17.17
N ALA A 260 13.31 -0.88 -16.45
CA ALA A 260 13.65 -2.23 -16.90
C ALA A 260 12.94 -2.60 -18.21
N ALA A 261 11.65 -2.30 -18.33
CA ALA A 261 10.88 -2.53 -19.55
C ALA A 261 11.43 -1.72 -20.74
N LYS A 262 11.80 -0.45 -20.55
CA LYS A 262 12.44 0.37 -21.60
C LYS A 262 13.75 -0.23 -22.08
N ARG A 263 14.59 -0.74 -21.17
CA ARG A 263 15.84 -1.42 -21.55
C ARG A 263 15.58 -2.70 -22.34
N ALA A 264 14.65 -3.54 -21.88
CA ALA A 264 14.28 -4.78 -22.57
C ALA A 264 13.69 -4.51 -23.96
N ILE A 265 12.83 -3.50 -24.11
CA ILE A 265 12.27 -3.10 -25.41
C ILE A 265 13.37 -2.63 -26.37
N ARG A 266 14.36 -1.86 -25.89
CA ARG A 266 15.52 -1.47 -26.72
C ARG A 266 16.35 -2.67 -27.15
N ALA A 267 16.55 -3.65 -26.25
CA ALA A 267 17.25 -4.89 -26.58
C ALA A 267 16.44 -5.80 -27.54
N ALA A 268 15.11 -5.72 -27.50
CA ALA A 268 14.24 -6.44 -28.44
C ALA A 268 14.20 -5.81 -29.85
N ALA A 269 14.70 -4.59 -30.03
CA ALA A 269 14.76 -3.94 -31.33
C ALA A 269 15.88 -4.47 -32.24
N PHE A 270 16.80 -5.29 -31.70
CA PHE A 270 17.79 -5.97 -32.51
C PHE A 270 17.10 -7.05 -33.36
N PRO A 271 17.37 -7.11 -34.67
CA PRO A 271 16.71 -8.07 -35.56
C PRO A 271 17.00 -9.49 -35.10
N SER A 272 15.97 -10.34 -35.12
CA SER A 272 16.17 -11.78 -34.92
C SER A 272 16.97 -12.33 -36.10
N PRO A 273 17.93 -13.25 -35.87
CA PRO A 273 18.59 -13.95 -36.96
C PRO A 273 17.54 -14.63 -37.85
N GLU A 274 17.71 -14.51 -39.17
CA GLU A 274 16.81 -15.08 -40.19
C GLU A 274 16.93 -16.61 -40.28
N THR A 275 17.91 -17.20 -39.62
CA THR A 275 18.12 -18.64 -39.59
C THR A 275 16.93 -19.32 -38.88
N PRO A 276 16.31 -20.34 -39.50
CA PRO A 276 15.23 -21.08 -38.85
C PRO A 276 15.75 -21.74 -37.57
N LEU A 277 14.93 -21.66 -36.51
CA LEU A 277 15.26 -22.24 -35.22
C LEU A 277 15.37 -23.75 -35.31
N THR A 278 16.47 -24.28 -34.81
CA THR A 278 16.61 -25.71 -34.56
C THR A 278 15.72 -26.14 -33.39
N PRO A 279 15.28 -27.41 -33.34
CA PRO A 279 14.49 -27.92 -32.20
C PRO A 279 15.20 -27.77 -30.84
N ALA A 280 16.54 -27.87 -30.81
CA ALA A 280 17.33 -27.69 -29.60
C ALA A 280 17.28 -26.23 -29.09
N GLU A 281 17.43 -25.25 -30.00
CA GLU A 281 17.33 -23.82 -29.65
C GLU A 281 15.92 -23.47 -29.15
N TYR A 282 14.88 -24.05 -29.73
CA TYR A 282 13.51 -23.87 -29.25
C TYR A 282 13.34 -24.36 -27.80
N ALA A 283 13.82 -25.57 -27.50
CA ALA A 283 13.77 -26.11 -26.15
C ALA A 283 14.55 -25.26 -25.14
N ASP A 284 15.67 -24.66 -25.56
CA ASP A 284 16.44 -23.77 -24.69
C ASP A 284 15.75 -22.41 -24.46
N ARG A 285 15.07 -21.86 -25.48
CA ARG A 285 14.23 -20.66 -25.33
C ARG A 285 13.04 -20.91 -24.41
N GLU A 286 12.39 -22.06 -24.53
CA GLU A 286 11.31 -22.47 -23.62
C GLU A 286 11.79 -22.56 -22.16
N LYS A 287 12.92 -23.25 -21.92
CA LYS A 287 13.54 -23.30 -20.57
C LYS A 287 13.88 -21.91 -20.04
N TYR A 288 14.40 -21.02 -20.90
CA TYR A 288 14.69 -19.65 -20.53
C TYR A 288 13.42 -18.89 -20.11
N LEU A 289 12.37 -18.94 -20.93
CA LEU A 289 11.07 -18.32 -20.63
C LEU A 289 10.52 -18.81 -19.29
N HIS A 290 10.52 -20.13 -19.05
CA HIS A 290 10.04 -20.72 -17.81
C HIS A 290 10.85 -20.22 -16.60
N ARG A 291 12.18 -20.23 -16.69
CA ARG A 291 13.05 -19.74 -15.60
C ARG A 291 12.82 -18.25 -15.34
N ALA A 292 12.71 -17.44 -16.38
CA ALA A 292 12.48 -16.01 -16.27
C ALA A 292 11.12 -15.70 -15.63
N ALA A 293 10.07 -16.39 -16.07
CA ALA A 293 8.72 -16.26 -15.52
C ALA A 293 8.65 -16.71 -14.05
N GLN A 294 9.26 -17.85 -13.70
CA GLN A 294 9.34 -18.32 -12.31
C GLN A 294 10.10 -17.34 -11.42
N ALA A 295 11.23 -16.80 -11.90
CA ALA A 295 11.99 -15.81 -11.16
C ALA A 295 11.20 -14.51 -10.95
N ALA A 296 10.45 -14.05 -11.95
CA ALA A 296 9.58 -12.89 -11.83
C ALA A 296 8.42 -13.15 -10.85
N HIS A 297 7.80 -14.32 -10.89
CA HIS A 297 6.77 -14.69 -9.92
C HIS A 297 7.32 -14.79 -8.48
N ALA A 298 8.50 -15.38 -8.29
CA ALA A 298 9.15 -15.47 -6.98
C ALA A 298 9.48 -14.10 -6.36
N ARG A 299 9.72 -13.08 -7.19
CA ARG A 299 9.87 -11.67 -6.75
C ARG A 299 8.53 -10.96 -6.55
N GLY A 300 7.41 -11.64 -6.79
CA GLY A 300 6.09 -11.04 -6.77
C GLY A 300 5.91 -9.99 -7.86
N GLU A 301 6.55 -10.15 -9.03
CA GLU A 301 6.37 -9.27 -10.21
C GLU A 301 5.22 -9.76 -11.10
N LEU A 302 5.08 -11.09 -11.23
CA LEU A 302 3.99 -11.75 -11.93
C LEU A 302 3.01 -12.40 -10.96
N ASP A 303 1.73 -12.30 -11.28
CA ASP A 303 0.69 -13.04 -10.59
C ASP A 303 0.69 -14.54 -10.98
N THR A 304 0.05 -15.38 -10.17
CA THR A 304 -0.06 -16.83 -10.38
C THR A 304 -0.69 -17.16 -11.74
N ASP A 305 -1.77 -16.47 -12.11
CA ASP A 305 -2.42 -16.65 -13.42
C ASP A 305 -1.48 -16.29 -14.57
N GLN A 306 -0.69 -15.23 -14.42
CA GLN A 306 0.29 -14.80 -15.42
C GLN A 306 1.45 -15.78 -15.55
N LEU A 307 1.87 -16.40 -14.43
CA LEU A 307 2.85 -17.49 -14.46
C LEU A 307 2.28 -18.69 -15.20
N ILE A 308 1.04 -19.11 -14.91
CA ILE A 308 0.38 -20.22 -15.59
C ILE A 308 0.27 -19.94 -17.10
N ASP A 309 -0.10 -18.72 -17.48
CA ASP A 309 -0.14 -18.30 -18.88
C ASP A 309 1.23 -18.40 -19.56
N ALA A 310 2.30 -17.97 -18.87
CA ALA A 310 3.66 -18.05 -19.41
C ALA A 310 4.13 -19.50 -19.58
N LEU A 311 3.88 -20.36 -18.60
CA LEU A 311 4.21 -21.80 -18.65
C LEU A 311 3.33 -22.58 -19.63
N SER A 312 2.14 -22.07 -19.94
CA SER A 312 1.20 -22.68 -20.90
C SER A 312 1.28 -22.06 -22.30
N HIS A 313 2.23 -21.14 -22.51
CA HIS A 313 2.42 -20.40 -23.77
C HIS A 313 1.15 -19.67 -24.27
N ARG A 314 0.38 -19.09 -23.34
CA ARG A 314 -0.85 -18.33 -23.62
C ARG A 314 -0.60 -16.83 -23.58
N ASN A 315 -1.58 -16.04 -24.00
CA ASN A 315 -1.57 -14.58 -23.82
C ASN A 315 -0.32 -13.86 -24.39
N GLY A 316 0.23 -14.40 -25.47
CA GLY A 316 1.39 -13.87 -26.19
C GLY A 316 2.75 -14.37 -25.72
N PHE A 317 2.80 -15.25 -24.71
CA PHE A 317 4.03 -15.94 -24.33
C PHE A 317 4.33 -17.04 -25.34
N ASP A 318 5.10 -16.73 -26.38
CA ASP A 318 5.52 -17.72 -27.38
C ASP A 318 7.02 -18.03 -27.25
N PRO A 319 7.41 -19.29 -26.96
CA PRO A 319 8.81 -19.72 -26.89
C PRO A 319 9.56 -19.57 -28.22
N ARG A 320 8.86 -19.38 -29.34
CA ARG A 320 9.47 -19.07 -30.66
C ARG A 320 10.01 -17.64 -30.76
N LEU A 321 9.52 -16.72 -29.94
CA LEU A 321 9.98 -15.34 -29.92
C LEU A 321 11.47 -15.25 -29.55
N HIS A 322 12.10 -14.14 -29.91
CA HIS A 322 13.47 -13.89 -29.50
C HIS A 322 13.53 -13.74 -27.96
N PRO A 323 14.57 -14.24 -27.25
CA PRO A 323 14.65 -14.12 -25.79
C PRO A 323 14.49 -12.70 -25.24
N PHE A 324 14.97 -11.68 -25.98
CA PHE A 324 14.75 -10.28 -25.62
C PHE A 324 13.30 -9.80 -25.81
N GLU A 325 12.57 -10.33 -26.79
CA GLU A 325 11.14 -10.06 -26.95
C GLU A 325 10.33 -10.69 -25.82
N GLN A 326 10.70 -11.91 -25.42
CA GLN A 326 10.11 -12.60 -24.27
C GLN A 326 10.34 -11.81 -22.97
N ASP A 327 11.57 -11.37 -22.71
CA ASP A 327 11.84 -10.52 -21.55
C ASP A 327 11.08 -9.18 -21.66
N ALA A 328 11.04 -8.54 -22.82
CA ALA A 328 10.27 -7.31 -23.01
C ALA A 328 8.77 -7.50 -22.71
N LEU A 329 8.18 -8.63 -23.10
CA LEU A 329 6.80 -9.00 -22.76
C LEU A 329 6.62 -9.18 -21.25
N LEU A 330 7.50 -9.95 -20.58
CA LEU A 330 7.46 -10.15 -19.12
C LEU A 330 7.60 -8.82 -18.36
N ARG A 331 8.54 -7.96 -18.77
CA ARG A 331 8.77 -6.64 -18.15
C ARG A 331 7.60 -5.69 -18.36
N ARG A 332 6.95 -5.73 -19.52
CA ARG A 332 5.73 -4.96 -19.78
C ARG A 332 4.59 -5.39 -18.86
N ARG A 333 4.36 -6.69 -18.70
CA ARG A 333 3.34 -7.22 -17.77
C ARG A 333 3.61 -6.83 -16.32
N THR A 334 4.87 -6.92 -15.91
CA THR A 334 5.32 -6.49 -14.58
C THR A 334 5.04 -5.00 -14.35
N ARG A 335 5.45 -4.13 -15.29
CA ARG A 335 5.16 -2.69 -15.25
C ARG A 335 3.66 -2.41 -15.13
N ASP A 336 2.84 -3.06 -15.95
CA ASP A 336 1.40 -2.83 -15.97
C ASP A 336 0.72 -3.29 -14.66
N ARG A 337 1.25 -4.34 -14.01
CA ARG A 337 0.79 -4.77 -12.67
C ARG A 337 1.20 -3.77 -11.60
N LEU A 338 2.47 -3.35 -11.55
CA LEU A 338 2.95 -2.39 -10.56
C LEU A 338 2.28 -1.02 -10.71
N LEU A 339 1.91 -0.62 -11.93
CA LEU A 339 1.09 0.58 -12.15
C LEU A 339 -0.27 0.48 -11.47
N ARG A 340 -0.93 -0.68 -11.51
CA ARG A 340 -2.21 -0.91 -10.82
C ARG A 340 -2.03 -0.86 -9.30
N VAL A 341 -0.99 -1.51 -8.77
CA VAL A 341 -0.65 -1.45 -7.34
C VAL A 341 -0.43 -0.02 -6.87
N TYR A 342 0.31 0.78 -7.64
CA TYR A 342 0.49 2.21 -7.35
C TYR A 342 -0.85 2.98 -7.36
N GLN A 343 -1.72 2.72 -8.34
CA GLN A 343 -3.04 3.36 -8.41
C GLN A 343 -3.92 3.02 -7.20
N GLU A 344 -3.93 1.74 -6.78
CA GLU A 344 -4.64 1.25 -5.60
C GLU A 344 -4.09 1.89 -4.32
N ALA A 345 -2.76 1.93 -4.15
CA ALA A 345 -2.13 2.61 -3.03
C ALA A 345 -2.50 4.11 -2.98
N ALA A 346 -2.50 4.79 -4.13
CA ALA A 346 -2.88 6.21 -4.22
C ALA A 346 -4.38 6.45 -3.94
N GLU A 347 -5.25 5.46 -4.15
CA GLU A 347 -6.64 5.51 -3.72
C GLU A 347 -6.78 5.35 -2.21
N ALA A 348 -6.06 4.37 -1.63
CA ALA A 348 -6.02 4.14 -0.20
C ALA A 348 -5.46 5.36 0.58
N GLU A 349 -4.37 5.97 0.09
CA GLU A 349 -3.80 7.18 0.67
C GLU A 349 -4.80 8.34 0.68
N ARG A 350 -5.50 8.57 -0.44
CA ARG A 350 -6.55 9.60 -0.52
C ARG A 350 -7.70 9.33 0.45
N ALA A 351 -8.06 8.06 0.68
CA ALA A 351 -9.07 7.70 1.67
C ALA A 351 -8.60 7.97 3.10
N ALA A 352 -7.41 7.50 3.46
CA ALA A 352 -6.79 7.72 4.77
C ALA A 352 -6.62 9.22 5.08
N TRP A 353 -6.23 10.02 4.08
CA TRP A 353 -6.12 11.47 4.23
C TRP A 353 -7.47 12.12 4.58
N ARG A 354 -8.56 11.73 3.91
CA ARG A 354 -9.91 12.26 4.22
C ARG A 354 -10.36 11.86 5.62
N GLU A 355 -10.08 10.63 6.05
CA GLU A 355 -10.41 10.15 7.39
C GLU A 355 -9.61 10.87 8.48
N ALA A 356 -8.32 11.12 8.23
CA ALA A 356 -7.48 11.91 9.13
C ALA A 356 -7.96 13.35 9.25
N ASP A 357 -8.31 14.00 8.13
CA ASP A 357 -8.84 15.36 8.14
C ASP A 357 -10.18 15.44 8.89
N LEU A 358 -11.10 14.49 8.65
CA LEU A 358 -12.38 14.40 9.35
C LEU A 358 -12.18 14.20 10.87
N ALA A 359 -11.30 13.29 11.28
CA ALA A 359 -11.01 13.05 12.69
C ALA A 359 -10.41 14.29 13.37
N ARG A 360 -9.51 15.01 12.68
CA ARG A 360 -8.91 16.25 13.18
C ARG A 360 -9.93 17.40 13.24
N ALA A 361 -10.88 17.45 12.31
CA ALA A 361 -11.98 18.41 12.36
C ALA A 361 -12.91 18.13 13.55
N ALA A 362 -13.26 16.86 13.79
CA ALA A 362 -14.07 16.44 14.94
C ALA A 362 -13.40 16.77 16.27
N GLN A 363 -12.09 16.47 16.42
CA GLN A 363 -11.30 16.85 17.58
C GLN A 363 -11.40 18.36 17.85
N ARG A 364 -11.13 19.19 16.83
CA ARG A 364 -11.20 20.65 16.96
C ARG A 364 -12.61 21.17 17.30
N SER A 365 -13.66 20.45 16.92
CA SER A 365 -15.03 20.80 17.32
C SER A 365 -15.22 20.55 18.82
N LEU A 366 -14.88 19.33 19.27
CA LEU A 366 -15.03 18.93 20.67
C LEU A 366 -14.15 19.76 21.61
N ASP A 367 -12.92 20.10 21.21
CA ASP A 367 -12.04 21.00 21.98
C ASP A 367 -12.70 22.36 22.22
N ARG A 368 -13.38 22.91 21.19
CA ARG A 368 -14.08 24.19 21.30
C ARG A 368 -15.30 24.08 22.23
N GLU A 369 -16.07 23.00 22.11
CA GLU A 369 -17.25 22.75 22.95
C GLU A 369 -16.85 22.53 24.42
N ALA A 370 -15.82 21.71 24.68
CA ALA A 370 -15.26 21.52 26.02
C ALA A 370 -14.77 22.85 26.62
N ALA A 371 -14.09 23.68 25.84
CA ALA A 371 -13.66 25.00 26.30
C ALA A 371 -14.83 25.97 26.59
N VAL A 372 -15.93 25.89 25.84
CA VAL A 372 -17.15 26.66 26.13
C VAL A 372 -17.79 26.17 27.43
N ALA A 373 -17.95 24.86 27.61
CA ALA A 373 -18.54 24.27 28.80
C ALA A 373 -17.74 24.62 30.08
N ALA A 374 -16.42 24.54 30.02
CA ALA A 374 -15.55 24.93 31.13
C ALA A 374 -15.69 26.42 31.51
N ARG A 375 -15.84 27.31 30.51
CA ARG A 375 -16.10 28.75 30.76
C ARG A 375 -17.46 28.97 31.41
N ASN A 376 -18.49 28.24 31.00
CA ASN A 376 -19.83 28.37 31.58
C ASN A 376 -19.86 27.94 33.05
N VAL A 377 -19.18 26.84 33.39
CA VAL A 377 -19.02 26.39 34.80
C VAL A 377 -18.28 27.46 35.62
N SER A 378 -17.22 28.07 35.07
CA SER A 378 -16.43 29.09 35.76
C SER A 378 -17.15 30.44 35.90
N ALA A 379 -18.01 30.79 34.94
CA ALA A 379 -18.77 32.05 34.94
C ALA A 379 -20.00 31.99 35.84
N ARG A 380 -20.42 30.79 36.27
CA ARG A 380 -21.54 30.63 37.19
C ARG A 380 -21.13 31.22 38.54
N PRO A 381 -21.81 32.28 39.02
CA PRO A 381 -21.53 32.80 40.35
C PRO A 381 -21.77 31.67 41.34
N GLU A 382 -20.79 31.42 42.22
CA GLU A 382 -21.03 30.56 43.38
C GLU A 382 -22.34 31.01 44.01
N PRO A 383 -23.29 30.09 44.28
CA PRO A 383 -24.59 30.45 44.82
C PRO A 383 -24.31 31.20 46.10
N ALA A 384 -24.42 32.54 46.06
CA ALA A 384 -23.90 33.46 47.06
C ALA A 384 -24.29 32.88 48.40
N GLY A 385 -23.29 32.31 49.08
CA GLY A 385 -23.50 31.23 50.05
C GLY A 385 -24.71 31.61 50.83
N VAL A 386 -25.79 30.82 50.72
CA VAL A 386 -26.94 30.98 51.59
C VAL A 386 -26.31 30.86 52.94
N SER A 387 -26.01 32.02 53.53
CA SER A 387 -25.55 32.15 54.88
C SER A 387 -26.77 31.68 55.62
N ARG A 388 -26.85 30.36 55.79
CA ARG A 388 -27.41 29.77 56.97
C ARG A 388 -26.55 30.37 58.06
N HIS A 389 -26.90 31.58 58.47
CA HIS A 389 -27.04 31.87 59.87
C HIS A 389 -27.93 30.76 60.42
N ILE A 390 -27.31 29.60 60.67
CA ILE A 390 -27.74 28.72 61.73
C ILE A 390 -27.55 29.61 62.94
N ARG A 391 -28.61 30.36 63.31
CA ARG A 391 -28.76 30.83 64.67
C ARG A 391 -28.74 29.55 65.48
N VAL A 392 -27.57 29.19 66.00
CA VAL A 392 -27.45 28.26 67.09
C VAL A 392 -28.08 28.99 68.26
N THR A 393 -29.41 28.91 68.37
CA THR A 393 -30.11 29.19 69.61
C THR A 393 -29.65 28.11 70.58
N THR A 394 -28.55 28.35 71.27
CA THR A 394 -28.16 27.61 72.46
C THR A 394 -29.33 27.68 73.44
N PRO A 395 -30.01 26.57 73.77
CA PRO A 395 -30.97 26.58 74.86
C PRO A 395 -30.20 26.87 76.14
N VAL A 396 -30.51 28.00 76.77
CA VAL A 396 -30.04 28.32 78.13
C VAL A 396 -30.72 27.32 79.07
N LEU A 397 -29.98 26.27 79.45
CA LEU A 397 -30.33 25.42 80.57
C LEU A 397 -30.10 26.22 81.85
N SER A 398 -31.16 26.86 82.34
CA SER A 398 -31.24 27.41 83.69
C SER A 398 -31.17 26.27 84.70
N LEU A 399 -30.00 26.05 85.30
CA LEU A 399 -29.84 25.24 86.51
C LEU A 399 -30.26 26.07 87.72
N ARG A 400 -31.20 25.51 88.50
CA ARG A 400 -31.74 26.01 89.76
C ARG A 400 -30.99 25.40 90.94
#